data_AF-A0A060YYT1-F1
#
_entry.id   AF-A0A060YYT1-F1
#
_cell.length_a   1.000
_cell.length_b   1.000
_cell.length_c   1.000
_cell.angle_alpha   90.00
_cell.angle_beta   90.00
_cell.angle_gamma   90.00
#
_symmetry.space_group_name_H-M   'P 1'
#
loop_
_entity.id
_entity.type
_entity.pdbx_description
1 polymer ?
#
loop_
_entity_poly.entity_id
_entity_poly.type
_entity_poly.pdbx_seq_one_letter_code
_entity_poly.pdbx_strand_id
1 'polypeptide(L)'
;MKSTVTRLCLLVPVSKPRLTHTCDGTSVTLRCDVGNPGVVNIVWQHNGNTLPGQTGATLIITKATLKPEDSYTCTASIKTSEEKSDDVHPECTVAVSKPRLTHTCTDSFVTLRCDVGNPVNVHVTWSRNRNTLPGQTGATLTITKATLKSEDSYACTASIKDSEEKSDDVHPECTGV
;
A
#
# COMPACT_ATOMS: atom_id res chain seq x y z
N MET A 1 -46.65 21.10 -45.58
CA MET A 1 -46.51 20.28 -44.36
C MET A 1 -45.03 20.12 -44.04
N LYS A 2 -44.53 20.70 -42.95
CA LYS A 2 -43.16 20.44 -42.48
C LYS A 2 -43.19 19.11 -41.73
N SER A 3 -42.66 18.05 -42.34
CA SER A 3 -42.56 16.75 -41.70
C SER A 3 -41.35 16.78 -40.76
N THR A 4 -41.61 16.91 -39.46
CA THR A 4 -40.56 16.78 -38.43
C THR A 4 -40.26 15.31 -38.24
N VAL A 5 -39.06 14.88 -38.64
CA VAL A 5 -38.56 13.55 -38.33
C VAL A 5 -38.10 13.55 -36.87
N THR A 6 -38.93 13.01 -35.98
CA THR A 6 -38.55 12.77 -34.59
C THR A 6 -37.63 11.55 -34.54
N ARG A 7 -36.32 11.76 -34.37
CA ARG A 7 -35.38 10.67 -34.07
C ARG A 7 -35.56 10.24 -32.62
N LEU A 8 -36.09 9.03 -32.41
CA LEU A 8 -36.13 8.40 -31.10
C LEU A 8 -34.71 7.94 -30.74
N CYS A 9 -34.06 8.62 -29.80
CA CYS A 9 -32.77 8.18 -29.27
C CYS A 9 -33.05 7.07 -28.24
N LEU A 10 -32.87 5.81 -28.66
CA LEU A 10 -32.94 4.66 -27.76
C LEU A 10 -31.73 4.73 -26.83
N LEU A 11 -31.95 5.25 -25.61
CA LEU A 11 -30.93 5.25 -24.58
C LEU A 11 -30.79 3.82 -24.06
N VAL A 12 -29.61 3.24 -24.25
CA VAL A 12 -29.27 1.94 -23.69
C VAL A 12 -29.26 2.08 -22.16
N PRO A 13 -29.99 1.22 -21.41
CA PRO A 13 -29.95 1.23 -19.95
C PRO A 13 -28.54 1.15 -19.41
N VAL A 14 -28.32 1.69 -18.22
CA VAL A 14 -27.03 1.56 -17.55
C VAL A 14 -26.84 0.09 -17.19
N SER A 15 -25.67 -0.44 -17.51
CA SER A 15 -25.25 -1.75 -17.04
C SER A 15 -24.55 -1.61 -15.70
N LYS A 16 -24.66 -2.64 -14.86
CA LYS A 16 -24.03 -2.67 -13.54
C LYS A 16 -22.55 -2.29 -13.61
N PRO A 17 -22.12 -1.18 -12.96
CA PRO A 17 -20.73 -0.76 -13.00
C PRO A 17 -19.80 -1.77 -12.34
N ARG A 18 -18.59 -1.91 -12.88
CA ARG A 18 -17.52 -2.67 -12.23
C ARG A 18 -16.62 -1.70 -11.47
N LEU A 19 -16.57 -1.87 -10.16
CA LEU A 19 -15.66 -1.11 -9.31
C LEU A 19 -14.36 -1.89 -9.09
N THR A 20 -13.23 -1.23 -9.34
CA THR A 20 -11.89 -1.78 -9.10
C THR A 20 -11.05 -0.80 -8.29
N HIS A 21 -9.97 -1.29 -7.68
CA HIS A 21 -9.03 -0.45 -6.97
C HIS A 21 -7.58 -0.81 -7.30
N THR A 22 -6.71 0.19 -7.18
CA THR A 22 -5.25 0.05 -7.22
C THR A 22 -4.65 0.86 -6.08
N CYS A 23 -3.50 0.42 -5.58
CA CYS A 23 -2.85 1.07 -4.45
C CYS A 23 -1.44 1.48 -4.85
N ASP A 24 -1.18 2.77 -4.79
CA ASP A 24 0.15 3.35 -4.97
C ASP A 24 0.70 3.76 -3.60
N GLY A 25 1.99 4.11 -3.54
CA GLY A 25 2.73 4.33 -2.28
C GLY A 25 1.93 5.03 -1.17
N THR A 26 1.20 6.11 -1.49
CA THR A 26 0.40 6.89 -0.53
C THR A 26 -1.08 7.02 -0.88
N SER A 27 -1.56 6.43 -1.98
CA SER A 27 -2.92 6.65 -2.51
C SER A 27 -3.60 5.36 -2.92
N VAL A 28 -4.93 5.38 -2.86
CA VAL A 28 -5.81 4.32 -3.36
C VAL A 28 -6.66 4.91 -4.45
N THR A 29 -6.56 4.35 -5.64
CA THR A 29 -7.30 4.81 -6.81
C THR A 29 -8.41 3.80 -7.09
N LEU A 30 -9.64 4.22 -6.82
CA LEU A 30 -10.87 3.49 -7.16
C LEU A 30 -11.35 3.90 -8.55
N ARG A 31 -11.71 2.93 -9.38
CA ARG A 31 -12.18 3.16 -10.74
C ARG A 31 -13.54 2.51 -10.97
N CYS A 32 -14.51 3.34 -11.34
CA CYS A 32 -15.85 2.93 -11.71
C CYS A 32 -15.92 2.75 -13.23
N ASP A 33 -15.81 1.51 -13.69
CA ASP A 33 -15.91 1.18 -15.11
C ASP A 33 -17.38 0.96 -15.49
N VAL A 34 -17.93 1.94 -16.20
CA VAL A 34 -19.28 1.89 -16.73
C VAL A 34 -19.19 1.57 -18.22
N GLY A 35 -19.53 0.36 -18.63
CA GLY A 35 -19.34 -0.16 -19.99
C GLY A 35 -20.20 0.49 -21.08
N ASN A 36 -20.90 1.59 -20.77
CA ASN A 36 -21.82 2.28 -21.68
C ASN A 36 -21.44 3.77 -21.81
N PRO A 37 -21.15 4.29 -23.02
CA PRO A 37 -20.73 5.67 -23.24
C PRO A 37 -21.84 6.72 -22.98
N GLY A 38 -23.09 6.30 -22.74
CA GLY A 38 -24.23 7.19 -22.49
C GLY A 38 -24.36 7.69 -21.04
N VAL A 39 -23.51 7.25 -20.12
CA VAL A 39 -23.59 7.59 -18.69
C VAL A 39 -23.21 9.04 -18.47
N VAL A 40 -24.06 9.78 -17.77
CA VAL A 40 -23.87 11.23 -17.55
C VAL A 40 -23.54 11.58 -16.10
N ASN A 41 -23.80 10.66 -15.17
CA ASN A 41 -23.63 10.92 -13.75
C ASN A 41 -23.05 9.70 -13.04
N ILE A 42 -22.02 9.92 -12.22
CA ILE A 42 -21.46 8.94 -11.30
C ILE A 42 -21.54 9.54 -9.91
N VAL A 43 -21.98 8.75 -8.93
CA VAL A 43 -22.01 9.13 -7.52
C VAL A 43 -21.25 8.08 -6.72
N TRP A 44 -20.32 8.54 -5.90
CA TRP A 44 -19.58 7.67 -5.00
C TRP A 44 -20.25 7.59 -3.63
N GLN A 45 -20.19 6.41 -3.01
CA GLN A 45 -20.56 6.22 -1.61
C GLN A 45 -19.40 5.58 -0.85
N HIS A 46 -19.20 6.02 0.39
CA HIS A 46 -18.26 5.45 1.37
C HIS A 46 -19.05 5.04 2.61
N ASN A 47 -18.98 3.77 2.98
CA ASN A 47 -19.73 3.18 4.09
C ASN A 47 -21.23 3.51 4.02
N GLY A 48 -21.80 3.43 2.80
CA GLY A 48 -23.20 3.74 2.50
C GLY A 48 -23.54 5.24 2.40
N ASN A 49 -22.63 6.14 2.77
CA ASN A 49 -22.86 7.59 2.71
C ASN A 49 -22.34 8.17 1.40
N THR A 50 -23.16 9.02 0.75
CA THR A 50 -22.76 9.71 -0.47
C THR A 50 -21.58 10.66 -0.22
N LEU A 51 -20.58 10.60 -1.10
CA LEU A 51 -19.45 11.53 -1.12
C LEU A 51 -19.78 12.72 -2.03
N PRO A 52 -20.15 13.90 -1.47
CA PRO A 52 -20.55 15.04 -2.27
C PRO A 52 -19.40 15.57 -3.13
N GLY A 53 -19.70 15.93 -4.38
CA GLY A 53 -18.73 16.49 -5.32
C GLY A 53 -17.80 15.46 -5.99
N GLN A 54 -17.86 14.20 -5.59
CA GLN A 54 -17.14 13.12 -6.26
C GLN A 54 -18.00 12.53 -7.36
N THR A 55 -17.76 12.96 -8.62
CA THR A 55 -18.53 12.52 -9.79
C THR A 55 -17.69 11.99 -10.94
N GLY A 56 -16.37 11.96 -10.79
CA GLY A 56 -15.47 11.37 -11.76
C GLY A 56 -15.59 9.85 -11.81
N ALA A 57 -15.18 9.25 -12.93
CA ALA A 57 -15.03 7.79 -13.05
C ALA A 57 -13.93 7.22 -12.15
N THR A 58 -13.16 8.09 -11.49
CA THR A 58 -12.09 7.73 -10.57
C THR A 58 -12.24 8.52 -9.28
N LEU A 59 -12.05 7.83 -8.16
CA LEU A 59 -11.97 8.41 -6.81
C LEU A 59 -10.59 8.10 -6.24
N ILE A 60 -9.89 9.13 -5.76
CA ILE A 60 -8.57 8.99 -5.14
C ILE A 60 -8.71 9.22 -3.64
N ILE A 61 -8.22 8.26 -2.85
CA ILE A 61 -8.25 8.29 -1.39
C ILE A 61 -6.81 8.24 -0.87
N THR A 62 -6.56 8.92 0.24
CA THR A 62 -5.28 8.80 0.95
C THR A 62 -5.16 7.43 1.60
N LYS A 63 -4.13 6.66 1.26
CA LYS A 63 -3.94 5.29 1.80
C LYS A 63 -3.82 5.29 3.33
N ALA A 64 -3.23 6.33 3.92
CA ALA A 64 -3.09 6.45 5.37
C ALA A 64 -4.42 6.62 6.13
N THR A 65 -5.50 6.99 5.46
CA THR A 65 -6.84 7.15 6.07
C THR A 65 -7.75 5.94 5.82
N LEU A 66 -7.35 5.02 4.94
CA LEU A 66 -8.12 3.84 4.60
C LEU A 66 -8.13 2.86 5.77
N LYS A 67 -9.32 2.38 6.14
CA LYS A 67 -9.51 1.36 7.17
C LYS A 67 -9.91 0.02 6.54
N PRO A 68 -9.58 -1.13 7.19
CA PRO A 68 -9.97 -2.44 6.69
C PRO A 68 -11.48 -2.62 6.50
N GLU A 69 -12.30 -1.96 7.32
CA GLU A 69 -13.75 -1.99 7.25
C GLU A 69 -14.37 -1.02 6.22
N ASP A 70 -13.55 -0.20 5.55
CA ASP A 70 -14.07 0.77 4.59
C ASP A 70 -14.61 0.07 3.33
N SER A 71 -15.86 0.38 2.99
CA SER A 71 -16.55 -0.07 1.79
C SER A 71 -16.87 1.09 0.87
N TYR A 72 -16.61 0.91 -0.42
CA TYR A 72 -16.91 1.89 -1.46
C TYR A 72 -17.82 1.29 -2.52
N THR A 73 -18.71 2.14 -3.05
CA THR A 73 -19.51 1.84 -4.23
C THR A 73 -19.57 3.04 -5.15
N CYS A 74 -19.84 2.76 -6.43
CA CYS A 74 -20.21 3.78 -7.38
C CYS A 74 -21.58 3.47 -7.98
N THR A 75 -22.40 4.50 -8.12
CA THR A 75 -23.69 4.46 -8.77
C THR A 75 -23.59 5.25 -10.07
N ALA A 76 -23.89 4.62 -11.20
CA ALA A 76 -23.89 5.24 -12.50
C ALA A 76 -25.32 5.45 -12.97
N SER A 77 -25.64 6.64 -13.46
CA SER A 77 -27.00 6.96 -13.92
C SER A 77 -27.04 7.77 -15.20
N ILE A 78 -28.14 7.54 -15.92
CA ILE A 78 -28.68 8.36 -17.00
C ILE A 78 -30.08 8.84 -16.59
N LYS A 79 -30.69 9.69 -17.41
CA LYS A 79 -32.03 10.26 -17.11
C LYS A 79 -33.12 9.22 -16.81
N THR A 80 -32.98 8.00 -17.32
CA THR A 80 -34.03 6.97 -17.30
C THR A 80 -33.61 5.66 -16.64
N SER A 81 -32.36 5.52 -16.18
CA SER A 81 -31.82 4.27 -15.64
C SER A 81 -30.63 4.56 -14.73
N GLU A 82 -30.51 3.78 -13.67
CA GLU A 82 -29.42 3.85 -12.69
C GLU A 82 -29.04 2.43 -12.26
N GLU A 83 -27.75 2.19 -12.08
CA GLU A 83 -27.23 0.94 -11.55
C GLU A 83 -26.08 1.20 -10.58
N LYS A 84 -25.96 0.35 -9.55
CA LYS A 84 -24.95 0.45 -8.50
C LYS A 84 -23.96 -0.71 -8.58
N SER A 85 -22.69 -0.43 -8.36
CA SER A 85 -21.64 -1.45 -8.28
C SER A 85 -21.83 -2.37 -7.07
N ASP A 86 -21.13 -3.50 -7.07
CA ASP A 86 -20.88 -4.23 -5.83
C ASP A 86 -20.04 -3.41 -4.85
N ASP A 87 -20.16 -3.72 -3.56
CA ASP A 87 -19.32 -3.17 -2.50
C ASP A 87 -17.88 -3.64 -2.69
N VAL A 88 -16.94 -2.71 -2.65
CA VAL A 88 -15.50 -2.99 -2.71
C VAL A 88 -14.84 -2.50 -1.44
N HIS A 89 -14.15 -3.41 -0.75
CA HIS A 89 -13.26 -3.12 0.37
C HIS A 89 -11.84 -3.05 -0.19
N PRO A 90 -11.23 -1.86 -0.33
CA PRO A 90 -9.90 -1.75 -0.91
C PRO A 90 -8.86 -2.40 0.01
N GLU A 91 -8.05 -3.31 -0.53
CA GLU A 91 -7.01 -4.00 0.23
C GLU A 91 -5.64 -3.53 -0.27
N CYS A 92 -5.05 -2.58 0.46
CA CYS A 92 -3.76 -2.03 0.11
C CYS A 92 -2.67 -2.54 1.04
N THR A 93 -1.93 -3.57 0.63
CA THR A 93 -0.72 -3.98 1.34
C THR A 93 0.32 -2.86 1.25
N VAL A 94 0.98 -2.55 2.37
CA VAL A 94 2.17 -1.70 2.37
C VAL A 94 3.35 -2.65 2.20
N ALA A 95 3.98 -2.66 1.03
CA ALA A 95 5.20 -3.41 0.84
C ALA A 95 6.33 -2.74 1.63
N VAL A 96 7.02 -3.54 2.46
CA VAL A 96 8.27 -3.11 3.09
C VAL A 96 9.36 -3.16 2.03
N SER A 97 10.22 -2.15 1.99
CA SER A 97 11.41 -2.18 1.13
C SER A 97 12.50 -3.03 1.76
N LYS A 98 13.30 -3.72 0.94
CA LYS A 98 14.49 -4.44 1.43
C LYS A 98 15.40 -3.52 2.23
N PRO A 99 15.64 -3.79 3.53
CA PRO A 99 16.46 -2.92 4.35
C PRO A 99 17.94 -3.03 3.97
N ARG A 100 18.68 -1.94 4.14
CA ARG A 100 20.13 -1.92 3.95
C ARG A 100 20.82 -2.01 5.29
N LEU A 101 21.71 -2.99 5.44
CA LEU A 101 22.51 -3.16 6.65
C LEU A 101 23.91 -2.59 6.44
N THR A 102 24.35 -1.73 7.37
CA THR A 102 25.71 -1.18 7.41
C THR A 102 26.33 -1.39 8.78
N HIS A 103 27.67 -1.28 8.87
CA HIS A 103 28.38 -1.37 10.14
C HIS A 103 29.50 -0.33 10.24
N THR A 104 29.81 0.05 11.48
CA THR A 104 30.97 0.87 11.85
C THR A 104 31.67 0.25 13.06
N CYS A 105 32.98 0.43 13.16
CA CYS A 105 33.79 -0.13 14.23
C CYS A 105 34.46 0.99 15.06
N THR A 106 34.51 0.80 16.37
CA THR A 106 35.33 1.55 17.34
C THR A 106 36.26 0.59 18.07
N ASP A 107 37.21 1.02 18.89
CA ASP A 107 38.17 0.13 19.59
C ASP A 107 37.52 -1.09 20.27
N SER A 108 36.35 -0.89 20.88
CA SER A 108 35.68 -1.90 21.70
C SER A 108 34.36 -2.42 21.10
N PHE A 109 33.77 -1.74 20.12
CA PHE A 109 32.42 -2.05 19.65
C PHE A 109 32.28 -2.08 18.13
N VAL A 110 31.29 -2.83 17.68
CA VAL A 110 30.74 -2.79 16.33
C VAL A 110 29.31 -2.32 16.44
N THR A 111 28.96 -1.28 15.69
CA THR A 111 27.59 -0.77 15.59
C THR A 111 27.05 -1.12 14.21
N LEU A 112 26.05 -1.98 14.18
CA LEU A 112 25.26 -2.28 12.99
C LEU A 112 24.09 -1.31 12.91
N ARG A 113 23.78 -0.82 11.71
CA ARG A 113 22.65 0.07 11.44
C ARG A 113 21.77 -0.51 10.34
N CYS A 114 20.51 -0.73 10.68
CA CYS A 114 19.46 -1.16 9.77
C CYS A 114 18.76 0.07 9.20
N ASP A 115 19.10 0.44 7.97
CA ASP A 115 18.43 1.49 7.24
C ASP A 115 17.19 0.91 6.55
N VAL A 116 16.06 1.06 7.24
CA VAL A 116 14.73 0.76 6.73
C VAL A 116 14.28 1.96 5.91
N GLY A 117 14.01 1.74 4.62
CA GLY A 117 13.56 2.79 3.71
C GLY A 117 12.13 3.25 4.03
N ASN A 118 11.25 3.22 3.03
CA ASN A 118 9.82 3.37 3.25
C ASN A 118 9.22 1.96 3.43
N PRO A 119 8.27 1.72 4.36
CA PRO A 119 7.59 2.63 5.29
C PRO A 119 8.34 2.97 6.61
N VAL A 120 8.07 4.15 7.18
CA VAL A 120 8.76 4.70 8.38
C VAL A 120 8.35 4.01 9.69
N ASN A 121 7.19 3.34 9.72
CA ASN A 121 6.62 2.68 10.90
C ASN A 121 6.81 1.15 10.90
N VAL A 122 8.00 0.69 10.52
CA VAL A 122 8.36 -0.74 10.54
C VAL A 122 8.87 -1.18 11.90
N HIS A 123 8.58 -2.43 12.24
CA HIS A 123 9.22 -3.13 13.33
C HIS A 123 10.53 -3.76 12.83
N VAL A 124 11.63 -3.54 13.54
CA VAL A 124 12.93 -4.13 13.21
C VAL A 124 13.20 -5.30 14.14
N THR A 125 13.72 -6.40 13.59
CA THR A 125 14.32 -7.50 14.36
C THR A 125 15.71 -7.81 13.83
N TRP A 126 16.54 -8.39 14.69
CA TRP A 126 17.92 -8.75 14.36
C TRP A 126 18.13 -10.25 14.40
N SER A 127 19.05 -10.74 13.58
CA SER A 127 19.51 -12.13 13.60
C SER A 127 21.03 -12.19 13.57
N ARG A 128 21.60 -13.19 14.25
CA ARG A 128 23.02 -13.58 14.19
C ARG A 128 23.09 -15.04 13.76
N ASN A 129 23.84 -15.33 12.70
CA ASN A 129 23.99 -16.68 12.14
C ASN A 129 22.62 -17.33 11.89
N ARG A 130 21.69 -16.54 11.33
CA ARG A 130 20.28 -16.90 11.06
C ARG A 130 19.40 -17.20 12.28
N ASN A 131 19.91 -17.02 13.50
CA ASN A 131 19.13 -17.12 14.71
C ASN A 131 18.67 -15.74 15.15
N THR A 132 17.37 -15.58 15.41
CA THR A 132 16.81 -14.33 15.92
C THR A 132 17.45 -13.94 17.25
N LEU A 133 17.70 -12.64 17.44
CA LEU A 133 18.17 -12.05 18.68
C LEU A 133 16.96 -11.43 19.41
N PRO A 134 16.36 -12.12 20.40
CA PRO A 134 15.14 -11.64 21.05
C PRO A 134 15.39 -10.32 21.77
N GLY A 135 14.42 -9.40 21.69
CA GLY A 135 14.47 -8.09 22.34
C GLY A 135 15.37 -7.05 21.65
N GLN A 136 16.09 -7.41 20.58
CA GLN A 136 16.83 -6.45 19.76
C GLN A 136 15.90 -5.91 18.67
N THR A 137 15.37 -4.71 18.89
CA THR A 137 14.40 -4.07 17.97
C THR A 137 14.75 -2.65 17.56
N GLY A 138 15.86 -2.11 18.04
CA GLY A 138 16.35 -0.79 17.65
C GLY A 138 16.85 -0.76 16.20
N ALA A 139 16.84 0.41 15.58
CA ALA A 139 17.44 0.65 14.26
C ALA A 139 18.96 0.38 14.24
N THR A 140 19.59 0.31 15.41
CA THR A 140 20.99 -0.05 15.58
C THR A 140 21.16 -1.21 16.55
N LEU A 141 22.11 -2.09 16.27
CA LEU A 141 22.56 -3.16 17.15
C LEU A 141 24.05 -2.95 17.48
N THR A 142 24.38 -2.92 18.77
CA THR A 142 25.76 -2.77 19.24
C THR A 142 26.30 -4.11 19.74
N ILE A 143 27.48 -4.48 19.28
CA ILE A 143 28.16 -5.74 19.61
C ILE A 143 29.53 -5.40 20.19
N THR A 144 29.93 -6.08 21.26
CA THR A 144 31.28 -5.97 21.80
C THR A 144 32.26 -6.71 20.88
N LYS A 145 33.34 -6.06 20.44
CA LYS A 145 34.34 -6.67 19.54
C LYS A 145 34.94 -7.96 20.12
N ALA A 146 35.14 -8.04 21.44
CA ALA A 146 35.67 -9.23 22.11
C ALA A 146 34.79 -10.48 21.96
N THR A 147 33.50 -10.34 21.58
CA THR A 147 32.56 -11.46 21.39
C THR A 147 32.21 -11.71 19.92
N LEU A 148 32.74 -10.88 19.00
CA LEU A 148 32.59 -11.02 17.57
C LEU A 148 33.59 -12.05 17.04
N LYS A 149 33.10 -12.95 16.20
CA LYS A 149 33.90 -13.94 15.49
C LYS A 149 33.90 -13.63 14.00
N SER A 150 34.96 -14.04 13.30
CA SER A 150 35.13 -13.80 11.86
C SER A 150 34.01 -14.40 11.00
N GLU A 151 33.42 -15.50 11.46
CA GLU A 151 32.34 -16.21 10.78
C GLU A 151 30.94 -15.66 11.11
N ASP A 152 30.83 -14.68 12.01
CA ASP A 152 29.53 -14.15 12.39
C ASP A 152 28.89 -13.36 11.25
N SER A 153 27.66 -13.74 10.93
CA SER A 153 26.79 -13.05 9.99
C SER A 153 25.62 -12.41 10.71
N TYR A 154 25.33 -11.16 10.38
CA TYR A 154 24.20 -10.41 10.92
C TYR A 154 23.26 -9.97 9.81
N ALA A 155 21.97 -9.97 10.12
CA ALA A 155 20.96 -9.38 9.28
C ALA A 155 19.86 -8.76 10.12
N CYS A 156 19.28 -7.67 9.63
CA CYS A 156 18.04 -7.12 10.15
C CYS A 156 16.86 -7.46 9.23
N THR A 157 15.69 -7.62 9.84
CA THR A 157 14.40 -7.80 9.16
C THR A 157 13.49 -6.65 9.54
N ALA A 158 12.88 -6.02 8.53
CA ALA A 158 11.89 -4.97 8.70
C ALA A 158 10.50 -5.53 8.39
N SER A 159 9.51 -5.28 9.24
CA SER A 159 8.14 -5.77 9.03
C SER A 159 7.08 -4.71 9.33
N ILE A 160 6.01 -4.71 8.53
CA ILE A 160 4.73 -4.04 8.78
C ILE A 160 3.63 -5.03 8.52
N LYS A 161 2.82 -5.32 9.55
CA LYS A 161 1.58 -6.10 9.47
C LYS A 161 1.75 -7.36 8.58
N ASP A 162 1.33 -7.29 7.32
CA ASP A 162 1.28 -8.39 6.34
C ASP A 162 2.49 -8.41 5.37
N SER A 163 3.53 -7.62 5.60
CA SER A 163 4.73 -7.53 4.76
C SER A 163 5.99 -7.49 5.62
N GLU A 164 7.01 -8.23 5.18
CA GLU A 164 8.34 -8.23 5.78
C GLU A 164 9.41 -8.35 4.71
N GLU A 165 10.57 -7.76 4.97
CA GLU A 165 11.75 -7.86 4.13
C GLU A 165 13.02 -7.97 4.96
N LYS A 166 13.96 -8.77 4.48
CA LYS A 166 15.24 -9.04 5.16
C LYS A 166 16.41 -8.42 4.39
N SER A 167 17.32 -7.78 5.12
CA SER A 167 18.58 -7.28 4.57
C SER A 167 19.47 -8.42 4.08
N ASP A 168 20.46 -8.08 3.26
CA ASP A 168 21.56 -8.98 2.99
C ASP A 168 22.33 -9.29 4.27
N ASP A 169 22.84 -10.52 4.36
CA ASP A 169 23.69 -10.97 5.45
C ASP A 169 25.04 -10.23 5.40
N VAL A 170 25.43 -9.58 6.50
CA VAL A 170 26.67 -8.80 6.63
C VAL A 170 27.60 -9.47 7.63
N HIS A 171 28.83 -9.71 7.21
CA HIS A 171 29.95 -10.11 8.09
C HIS A 171 30.71 -8.84 8.49
N PRO A 172 30.66 -8.38 9.75
CA PRO A 172 31.33 -7.15 10.13
C PRO A 172 32.84 -7.31 10.11
N GLU A 173 33.53 -6.43 9.38
CA GLU A 173 34.98 -6.45 9.26
C GLU A 173 35.57 -5.20 9.91
N CYS A 174 36.20 -5.37 11.07
CA CYS A 174 36.86 -4.27 11.77
C CYS A 174 38.37 -4.38 11.58
N THR A 175 38.90 -3.75 10.53
CA THR A 175 40.34 -3.64 10.31
C THR A 175 40.87 -2.35 10.94
N GLY A 176 41.93 -2.46 11.75
CA GLY A 176 42.78 -1.35 12.20
C GLY A 176 42.08 -0.10 12.71
N VAL A 177 41.33 -0.20 13.82
CA VAL A 177 41.02 0.97 14.66
C VAL A 177 42.16 1.16 15.65
#